data_AF-A0A1Y3SD51-F1
#
_entry.id   AF-A0A1Y3SD51-F1
#
_cell.length_a   1.000
_cell.length_b   1.000
_cell.length_c   1.000
_cell.angle_alpha   90.00
_cell.angle_beta   90.00
_cell.angle_gamma   90.00
#
_symmetry.space_group_name_H-M   'P 1'
#
loop_
_entity.id
_entity.type
_entity.pdbx_description
1 polymer ?
#
loop_
_entity_poly.entity_id
_entity_poly.type
_entity_poly.pdbx_seq_one_letter_code
_entity_poly.pdbx_strand_id
1 'polypeptide(L)'
;MNERINRMAVGIIYEELHGLLEQYAETECYNRAPAEVPESDGLAYVKRRMAEIWRIAAAWLSWTPVHTRKIVRILLEVEYFLRSYECPGVVRRWKEIDPALNYFDCAFELMEKSPEQYERIRMGLSNLRLSCYPDQKWVEQRKAYFEAARERLKDEGQAYSEDEVFQDELLRALTLVFQVDFGDIWGQSLAG
;
A
#
# COMPACT_ATOMS: atom_id res chain seq x y z
N MET A 1 23.72 -22.40 2.00
CA MET A 1 23.31 -22.27 0.59
C MET A 1 21.86 -21.81 0.45
N ASN A 2 20.91 -22.41 1.17
CA ASN A 2 19.49 -22.01 1.11
C ASN A 2 19.19 -20.59 1.62
N GLU A 3 19.90 -20.09 2.63
CA GLU A 3 19.62 -18.77 3.21
C GLU A 3 19.90 -17.61 2.25
N ARG A 4 21.04 -17.66 1.52
CA ARG A 4 21.37 -16.65 0.49
C ARG A 4 20.36 -16.65 -0.65
N ILE A 5 19.91 -17.83 -1.07
CA ILE A 5 18.88 -18.00 -2.11
C ILE A 5 17.55 -17.42 -1.62
N ASN A 6 17.15 -17.72 -0.38
CA ASN A 6 15.92 -17.17 0.21
C ASN A 6 15.98 -15.64 0.32
N ARG A 7 17.11 -15.07 0.74
CA ARG A 7 17.33 -13.61 0.78
C ARG A 7 17.17 -12.98 -0.59
N MET A 8 17.82 -13.54 -1.61
CA MET A 8 17.69 -13.05 -2.99
C MET A 8 16.23 -13.13 -3.47
N ALA A 9 15.55 -14.24 -3.20
CA ALA A 9 14.18 -14.44 -3.63
C ALA A 9 13.20 -13.47 -2.95
N VAL A 10 13.36 -13.21 -1.64
CA VAL A 10 12.60 -12.17 -0.91
C VAL A 10 12.84 -10.79 -1.51
N GLY A 11 14.11 -10.45 -1.80
CA GLY A 11 14.45 -9.19 -2.47
C GLY A 11 13.78 -9.06 -3.83
N ILE A 12 13.87 -10.07 -4.70
CA ILE A 12 13.23 -10.06 -6.02
C ILE A 12 11.72 -9.83 -5.92
N ILE A 13 11.03 -10.53 -5.02
CA ILE A 13 9.57 -10.38 -4.87
C ILE A 13 9.22 -9.02 -4.29
N TYR A 14 10.02 -8.50 -3.36
CA TYR A 14 9.88 -7.13 -2.86
C TYR A 14 9.98 -6.12 -4.01
N GLU A 15 11.03 -6.19 -4.84
CA GLU A 15 11.22 -5.26 -5.97
C GLU A 15 10.07 -5.34 -6.97
N GLU A 16 9.59 -6.55 -7.28
CA GLU A 16 8.46 -6.72 -8.21
C GLU A 16 7.15 -6.14 -7.67
N LEU A 17 6.88 -6.32 -6.37
CA LEU A 17 5.71 -5.72 -5.72
C LEU A 17 5.85 -4.20 -5.58
N HIS A 18 7.04 -3.73 -5.23
CA HIS A 18 7.36 -2.31 -5.12
C HIS A 18 7.15 -1.62 -6.45
N GLY A 19 7.74 -2.16 -7.53
CA GLY A 19 7.58 -1.61 -8.88
C GLY A 19 6.14 -1.63 -9.38
N LEU A 20 5.31 -2.59 -8.97
CA LEU A 20 3.88 -2.56 -9.26
C LEU A 20 3.16 -1.44 -8.48
N LEU A 21 3.48 -1.26 -7.20
CA LEU A 21 2.87 -0.22 -6.35
C LEU A 21 3.31 1.19 -6.73
N GLU A 22 4.53 1.34 -7.27
CA GLU A 22 5.10 2.61 -7.76
C GLU A 22 4.37 3.17 -8.99
N GLN A 23 3.56 2.35 -9.64
CA GLN A 23 2.76 2.76 -10.80
C GLN A 23 1.41 3.38 -10.40
N TYR A 24 1.08 3.44 -9.10
CA TYR A 24 -0.26 3.82 -8.64
C TYR A 24 -0.70 5.19 -9.15
N ALA A 25 0.11 6.23 -8.94
CA ALA A 25 -0.24 7.61 -9.27
C ALA A 25 -0.24 7.84 -10.78
N GLU A 26 0.79 7.38 -11.49
CA GLU A 26 0.92 7.58 -12.95
C GLU A 26 -0.18 6.88 -13.77
N THR A 27 -0.75 5.80 -13.22
CA THR A 27 -1.82 5.01 -13.88
C THR A 27 -3.23 5.46 -13.48
N GLU A 28 -3.37 6.62 -12.85
CA GLU A 28 -4.63 7.12 -12.30
C GLU A 28 -5.28 6.08 -11.37
N CYS A 29 -4.55 5.63 -10.34
CA CYS A 29 -5.00 4.58 -9.41
C CYS A 29 -5.30 3.24 -10.11
N TYR A 30 -4.47 2.85 -11.08
CA TYR A 30 -4.66 1.67 -11.94
C TYR A 30 -5.92 1.68 -12.82
N ASN A 31 -6.53 2.85 -13.05
CA ASN A 31 -7.61 2.99 -14.03
C ASN A 31 -7.09 2.88 -15.47
N ARG A 32 -5.78 3.06 -15.69
CA ARG A 32 -5.10 2.91 -16.98
C ARG A 32 -3.88 2.00 -16.84
N ALA A 33 -3.35 1.52 -17.95
CA ALA A 33 -2.02 0.89 -17.94
C ALA A 33 -0.92 1.95 -18.09
N PRO A 34 0.33 1.63 -17.74
CA PRO A 34 1.47 2.50 -18.03
C PRO A 34 1.58 2.82 -19.53
N ALA A 35 2.07 4.01 -19.86
CA ALA A 35 2.05 4.55 -21.22
C ALA A 35 2.84 3.71 -22.23
N GLU A 36 3.82 2.94 -21.76
CA GLU A 36 4.69 2.08 -22.54
C GLU A 36 4.01 0.75 -22.93
N VAL A 37 2.87 0.44 -22.32
CA VAL A 37 2.16 -0.83 -22.52
C VAL A 37 1.04 -0.64 -23.56
N PRO A 38 0.93 -1.50 -24.59
CA PRO A 38 -0.13 -1.40 -25.60
C PRO A 38 -1.56 -1.66 -25.08
N GLU A 39 -1.68 -2.11 -23.83
CA GLU A 39 -2.93 -2.44 -23.17
C GLU A 39 -3.56 -1.17 -22.61
N SER A 40 -4.81 -0.86 -22.95
CA SER A 40 -5.48 0.32 -22.40
C SER A 40 -6.19 0.04 -21.07
N ASP A 41 -6.44 -1.24 -20.75
CA ASP A 41 -7.16 -1.67 -19.56
C ASP A 41 -6.19 -1.86 -18.38
N GLY A 42 -6.19 -0.89 -17.45
CA GLY A 42 -5.37 -0.94 -16.24
C GLY A 42 -5.65 -2.14 -15.36
N LEU A 43 -6.91 -2.61 -15.29
CA LEU A 43 -7.27 -3.78 -14.48
C LEU A 43 -6.70 -5.07 -15.09
N ALA A 44 -6.77 -5.21 -16.42
CA ALA A 44 -6.19 -6.35 -17.10
C ALA A 44 -4.66 -6.37 -16.98
N TYR A 45 -4.03 -5.19 -17.07
CA TYR A 45 -2.60 -5.00 -16.85
C TYR A 45 -2.18 -5.44 -15.44
N VAL A 46 -2.80 -4.90 -14.40
CA VAL A 46 -2.47 -5.22 -12.99
C VAL A 46 -2.70 -6.70 -12.67
N LYS A 47 -3.78 -7.30 -13.18
CA LYS A 47 -4.03 -8.75 -13.01
C LYS A 47 -2.92 -9.60 -13.61
N ARG A 48 -2.41 -9.21 -14.79
CA ARG A 48 -1.32 -9.90 -15.47
C ARG A 48 -0.01 -9.75 -14.70
N ARG A 49 0.32 -8.53 -14.26
CA ARG A 49 1.50 -8.26 -13.43
C ARG A 49 1.46 -9.08 -12.15
N MET A 50 0.36 -9.06 -11.41
CA MET A 50 0.25 -9.92 -10.21
C MET A 50 0.42 -11.40 -10.51
N ALA A 51 -0.15 -11.91 -11.61
CA ALA A 51 0.05 -13.31 -12.01
C ALA A 51 1.53 -13.64 -12.32
N GLU A 52 2.29 -12.70 -12.88
CA GLU A 52 3.75 -12.85 -13.08
C GLU A 52 4.49 -12.91 -11.74
N ILE A 53 4.16 -12.02 -10.81
CA ILE A 53 4.75 -12.00 -9.46
C ILE A 53 4.47 -13.32 -8.73
N TRP A 54 3.26 -13.87 -8.82
CA TRP A 54 2.93 -15.20 -8.30
C TRP A 54 3.79 -16.30 -8.91
N ARG A 55 4.04 -16.26 -10.22
CA ARG A 55 4.92 -17.24 -10.89
C ARG A 55 6.36 -17.11 -10.42
N ILE A 56 6.86 -15.89 -10.23
CA ILE A 56 8.19 -15.64 -9.66
C ILE A 56 8.25 -16.25 -8.27
N ALA A 57 7.30 -15.93 -7.39
CA ALA A 57 7.24 -16.50 -6.04
C ALA A 57 7.17 -18.04 -6.03
N ALA A 58 6.42 -18.63 -6.97
CA ALA A 58 6.34 -20.09 -7.13
C ALA A 58 7.63 -20.70 -7.75
N ALA A 59 8.37 -19.98 -8.58
CA ALA A 59 9.64 -20.49 -9.11
C ALA A 59 10.68 -20.68 -8.00
N TRP A 60 10.56 -19.93 -6.90
CA TRP A 60 11.44 -20.01 -5.73
C TRP A 60 11.02 -21.06 -4.68
N LEU A 61 10.26 -22.10 -5.07
CA LEU A 61 9.63 -23.14 -4.22
C LEU A 61 10.55 -23.96 -3.28
N SER A 62 11.84 -23.67 -3.16
CA SER A 62 12.76 -24.32 -2.20
C SER A 62 12.69 -23.75 -0.77
N TRP A 63 11.66 -22.97 -0.46
CA TRP A 63 11.50 -22.29 0.83
C TRP A 63 10.96 -23.19 1.94
N THR A 64 11.28 -22.81 3.18
CA THR A 64 10.61 -23.41 4.35
C THR A 64 9.13 -23.04 4.35
N PRO A 65 8.23 -23.87 4.92
CA PRO A 65 6.81 -23.56 5.06
C PRO A 65 6.50 -22.21 5.73
N VAL A 66 7.38 -21.72 6.61
CA VAL A 66 7.21 -20.42 7.28
C VAL A 66 7.37 -19.26 6.29
N HIS A 67 8.48 -19.21 5.55
CA HIS A 67 8.73 -18.19 4.53
C HIS A 67 7.66 -18.18 3.43
N THR A 68 7.26 -19.37 2.95
CA THR A 68 6.18 -19.52 1.96
C THR A 68 4.89 -18.89 2.45
N ARG A 69 4.46 -19.15 3.69
CA ARG A 69 3.23 -18.56 4.24
C ARG A 69 3.30 -17.03 4.34
N LYS A 70 4.46 -16.47 4.72
CA LYS A 70 4.64 -15.01 4.83
C LYS A 70 4.50 -14.33 3.47
N ILE A 71 5.17 -14.84 2.43
CA ILE A 71 5.04 -14.27 1.08
C ILE A 71 3.66 -14.47 0.48
N VAL A 72 3.08 -15.67 0.61
CA VAL A 72 1.70 -15.92 0.14
C VAL A 72 0.74 -14.93 0.78
N ARG A 73 0.89 -14.64 2.08
CA ARG A 73 0.10 -13.62 2.75
C ARG A 73 0.31 -12.24 2.13
N ILE A 74 1.55 -11.79 1.95
CA ILE A 74 1.84 -10.48 1.35
C ILE A 74 1.24 -10.36 -0.06
N LEU A 75 1.39 -11.39 -0.90
CA LEU A 75 0.81 -11.41 -2.25
C LEU A 75 -0.71 -11.27 -2.21
N LEU A 76 -1.38 -11.98 -1.32
CA LEU A 76 -2.84 -11.87 -1.12
C LEU A 76 -3.25 -10.49 -0.58
N GLU A 77 -2.45 -9.87 0.29
CA GLU A 77 -2.71 -8.54 0.83
C GLU A 77 -2.58 -7.46 -0.27
N VAL A 78 -1.60 -7.57 -1.16
CA VAL A 78 -1.47 -6.69 -2.32
C VAL A 78 -2.60 -6.92 -3.32
N GLU A 79 -2.98 -8.18 -3.62
CA GLU A 79 -4.15 -8.46 -4.47
C GLU A 79 -5.45 -7.90 -3.89
N TYR A 80 -5.60 -7.94 -2.56
CA TYR A 80 -6.74 -7.34 -1.89
C TYR A 80 -6.81 -5.83 -2.15
N PHE A 81 -5.69 -5.13 -1.96
CA PHE A 81 -5.59 -3.70 -2.23
C PHE A 81 -5.97 -3.36 -3.68
N LEU A 82 -5.39 -4.07 -4.65
CA LEU A 82 -5.63 -3.86 -6.08
C LEU A 82 -7.09 -4.12 -6.51
N ARG A 83 -7.88 -4.80 -5.69
CA ARG A 83 -9.30 -5.10 -5.93
C ARG A 83 -10.25 -4.29 -5.05
N SER A 84 -9.73 -3.46 -4.16
CA SER A 84 -10.55 -2.71 -3.20
C SER A 84 -11.32 -1.57 -3.86
N TYR A 85 -10.75 -0.95 -4.91
CA TYR A 85 -11.28 0.26 -5.55
C TYR A 85 -11.57 1.41 -4.56
N GLU A 86 -10.86 1.44 -3.44
CA GLU A 86 -11.01 2.41 -2.37
C GLU A 86 -9.63 2.91 -1.92
N CYS A 87 -9.55 4.14 -1.41
CA CYS A 87 -8.36 4.68 -0.77
C CYS A 87 -8.61 4.78 0.75
N PRO A 88 -7.74 4.22 1.62
CA PRO A 88 -6.47 3.56 1.28
C PRO A 88 -6.60 2.11 0.78
N GLY A 89 -7.77 1.46 0.90
CA GLY A 89 -8.01 0.13 0.29
C GLY A 89 -7.17 -1.06 0.81
N VAL A 90 -6.22 -0.82 1.71
CA VAL A 90 -5.30 -1.83 2.24
C VAL A 90 -5.92 -2.68 3.36
N VAL A 91 -5.34 -3.86 3.57
CA VAL A 91 -5.73 -4.75 4.68
C VAL A 91 -5.42 -4.14 6.06
N ARG A 92 -6.14 -4.58 7.09
CA ARG A 92 -5.97 -4.10 8.48
C ARG A 92 -4.52 -4.22 8.97
N ARG A 93 -3.83 -5.31 8.65
CA ARG A 93 -2.44 -5.54 9.06
C ARG A 93 -1.51 -4.42 8.60
N TRP A 94 -1.71 -3.88 7.39
CA TRP A 94 -0.88 -2.78 6.88
C TRP A 94 -1.15 -1.50 7.65
N LYS A 95 -2.41 -1.20 7.97
CA LYS A 95 -2.80 -0.06 8.82
C LYS A 95 -2.28 -0.18 10.26
N GLU A 96 -2.11 -1.40 10.77
CA GLU A 96 -1.50 -1.65 12.09
C GLU A 96 0.03 -1.44 12.07
N ILE A 97 0.68 -1.80 10.97
CA ILE A 97 2.13 -1.62 10.76
C ILE A 97 2.47 -0.16 10.45
N ASP A 98 1.67 0.49 9.61
CA ASP A 98 1.81 1.89 9.23
C ASP A 98 0.49 2.66 9.42
N PRO A 99 0.28 3.24 10.62
CA PRO A 99 -0.96 3.95 10.93
C PRO A 99 -1.23 5.18 10.06
N ALA A 100 -0.21 5.76 9.42
CA ALA A 100 -0.36 6.92 8.55
C ALA A 100 -1.22 6.64 7.31
N LEU A 101 -1.33 5.38 6.88
CA LEU A 101 -2.28 4.95 5.85
C LEU A 101 -3.73 5.34 6.18
N ASN A 102 -4.09 5.47 7.46
CA ASN A 102 -5.43 5.89 7.84
C ASN A 102 -5.73 7.34 7.47
N TYR A 103 -4.73 8.20 7.29
CA TYR A 103 -4.94 9.61 6.94
C TYR A 103 -5.56 9.81 5.56
N PHE A 104 -5.55 8.78 4.71
CA PHE A 104 -6.16 8.79 3.38
C PHE A 104 -7.61 8.25 3.39
N ASP A 105 -8.14 7.89 4.56
CA ASP A 105 -9.49 7.32 4.67
C ASP A 105 -10.58 8.39 4.49
N CYS A 106 -11.64 8.03 3.76
CA CYS A 106 -12.76 8.93 3.48
C CYS A 106 -13.52 9.38 4.75
N ALA A 107 -13.31 8.72 5.89
CA ALA A 107 -13.87 9.12 7.17
C ALA A 107 -13.52 10.57 7.55
N PHE A 108 -12.31 11.05 7.21
CA PHE A 108 -11.91 12.44 7.45
C PHE A 108 -12.71 13.43 6.61
N GLU A 109 -12.88 13.14 5.32
CA GLU A 109 -13.71 13.97 4.45
C GLU A 109 -15.17 13.98 4.89
N LEU A 110 -15.70 12.83 5.31
CA LEU A 110 -17.07 12.73 5.78
C LEU A 110 -17.29 13.57 7.05
N MET A 111 -16.32 13.53 7.98
CA MET A 111 -16.35 14.36 9.19
C MET A 111 -16.35 15.86 8.85
N GLU A 112 -15.59 16.29 7.84
CA GLU A 112 -15.49 17.70 7.46
C GLU A 112 -16.67 18.19 6.59
N LYS A 113 -17.04 17.43 5.56
CA LYS A 113 -18.03 17.82 4.55
C LYS A 113 -19.46 17.44 4.93
N SER A 114 -19.65 16.44 5.80
CA SER A 114 -20.96 15.90 6.16
C SER A 114 -21.00 15.38 7.61
N PRO A 115 -20.75 16.25 8.61
CA PRO A 115 -20.62 15.85 10.02
C PRO A 115 -21.85 15.13 10.57
N GLU A 116 -23.05 15.51 10.14
CA GLU A 116 -24.29 14.82 10.55
C GLU A 116 -24.32 13.35 10.08
N GLN A 117 -23.87 13.08 8.85
CA GLN A 117 -23.79 11.73 8.31
C GLN A 117 -22.70 10.92 9.01
N TYR A 118 -21.54 11.53 9.27
CA TYR A 118 -20.47 10.92 10.05
C TYR A 118 -20.96 10.49 11.43
N GLU A 119 -21.63 11.39 12.16
CA GLU A 119 -22.17 11.11 13.49
C GLU A 119 -23.23 10.00 13.47
N ARG A 120 -24.11 9.97 12.46
CA ARG A 120 -25.06 8.87 12.29
C ARG A 120 -24.36 7.53 12.10
N ILE A 121 -23.29 7.46 11.30
CA ILE A 121 -22.52 6.23 11.11
C ILE A 121 -21.80 5.84 12.42
N ARG A 122 -21.17 6.81 13.10
CA ARG A 122 -20.47 6.62 14.38
C ARG A 122 -21.38 6.10 15.49
N MET A 123 -22.65 6.56 15.52
CA MET A 123 -23.66 6.10 16.48
C MET A 123 -24.34 4.78 16.09
N GLY A 124 -23.99 4.18 14.95
CA GLY A 124 -24.63 2.96 14.47
C GLY A 124 -26.07 3.16 13.93
N LEU A 125 -26.43 4.39 13.58
CA LEU A 125 -27.73 4.77 13.00
C LEU A 125 -27.74 4.69 11.46
N SER A 126 -26.75 4.00 10.89
CA SER A 126 -26.56 3.76 9.46
C SER A 126 -26.08 2.33 9.25
N ASN A 127 -26.39 1.76 8.08
CA ASN A 127 -25.88 0.45 7.66
C ASN A 127 -24.43 0.53 7.12
N LEU A 128 -23.93 1.75 6.88
CA LEU A 128 -22.55 1.98 6.46
C LEU A 128 -21.61 1.79 7.65
N ARG A 129 -20.40 1.30 7.37
CA ARG A 129 -19.31 1.20 8.33
C ARG A 129 -18.08 1.85 7.75
N LEU A 130 -17.44 2.70 8.54
CA LEU A 130 -16.16 3.29 8.18
C LEU A 130 -15.03 2.36 8.61
N SER A 131 -13.93 2.41 7.88
CA SER A 131 -12.72 1.67 8.23
C SER A 131 -12.05 2.21 9.51
N CYS A 132 -12.23 3.51 9.79
CA CYS A 132 -11.81 4.15 11.03
C CYS A 132 -12.82 5.23 11.46
N TYR A 133 -12.69 5.69 12.71
CA TYR A 133 -13.53 6.73 13.29
C TYR A 133 -12.62 7.80 13.90
N PRO A 134 -12.11 8.74 13.08
CA PRO A 134 -11.20 9.77 13.55
C PRO A 134 -11.86 10.67 14.61
N ASP A 135 -11.03 11.11 15.55
CA ASP A 135 -11.37 12.17 16.50
C ASP A 135 -10.63 13.47 16.13
N GLN A 136 -10.85 14.52 16.93
CA GLN A 136 -10.22 15.82 16.71
C GLN A 136 -8.68 15.75 16.72
N LYS A 137 -8.10 14.87 17.55
CA LYS A 137 -6.64 14.71 17.62
C LYS A 137 -6.11 14.09 16.32
N TRP A 138 -6.79 13.08 15.78
CA TRP A 138 -6.45 12.50 14.49
C TRP A 138 -6.57 13.52 13.36
N VAL A 139 -7.57 14.42 13.39
CA VAL A 139 -7.69 15.50 12.41
C VAL A 139 -6.48 16.43 12.45
N GLU A 140 -6.01 16.82 13.62
CA GLU A 140 -4.81 17.65 13.78
C GLU A 140 -3.55 16.94 13.27
N GLN A 141 -3.40 15.65 13.59
CA GLN A 141 -2.28 14.83 13.11
C GLN A 141 -2.29 14.68 11.59
N ARG A 142 -3.46 14.45 10.99
CA ARG A 142 -3.63 14.40 9.53
C ARG A 142 -3.22 15.72 8.86
N LYS A 143 -3.65 16.85 9.42
CA LYS A 143 -3.28 18.17 8.89
C LYS A 143 -1.76 18.38 8.91
N ALA A 144 -1.13 18.10 10.05
CA ALA A 144 0.32 18.20 10.17
C ALA A 144 1.06 17.27 9.20
N TYR A 145 0.55 16.05 8.98
CA TYR A 145 1.12 15.10 8.02
C TYR A 145 1.09 15.64 6.59
N PHE A 146 -0.06 16.13 6.12
CA PHE A 146 -0.17 16.66 4.76
C PHE A 146 0.52 18.03 4.57
N GLU A 147 0.62 18.85 5.62
CA GLU A 147 1.45 20.07 5.61
C GLU A 147 2.93 19.73 5.45
N ALA A 148 3.43 18.73 6.19
CA ALA A 148 4.81 18.27 6.04
C ALA A 148 5.09 17.70 4.64
N ALA A 149 4.15 16.93 4.09
CA ALA A 149 4.25 16.40 2.73
C ALA A 149 4.30 17.53 1.67
N ARG A 150 3.50 18.58 1.84
CA ARG A 150 3.50 19.77 0.96
C ARG A 150 4.83 20.49 0.98
N GLU A 151 5.40 20.75 2.16
CA GLU A 151 6.69 21.42 2.25
C GLU A 151 7.81 20.54 1.68
N ARG A 152 7.80 19.22 1.92
CA ARG A 152 8.76 18.28 1.30
C ARG A 152 8.72 18.35 -0.23
N LEU A 153 7.54 18.20 -0.84
CA LEU A 153 7.40 18.22 -2.31
C LEU A 153 7.81 19.57 -2.90
N LYS A 154 7.49 20.66 -2.21
CA LYS A 154 7.91 22.01 -2.60
C LYS A 154 9.43 22.17 -2.57
N ASP A 155 10.11 21.65 -1.55
CA ASP A 155 11.58 21.66 -1.45
C ASP A 155 12.22 20.80 -2.56
N GLU A 156 11.55 19.74 -3.00
CA GLU A 156 11.92 18.89 -4.15
C GLU A 156 11.57 19.53 -5.52
N GLY A 157 10.91 20.69 -5.53
CA GLY A 157 10.49 21.38 -6.75
C GLY A 157 9.30 20.72 -7.47
N GLN A 158 8.55 19.86 -6.79
CA GLN A 158 7.41 19.12 -7.30
C GLN A 158 6.08 19.78 -6.93
N ALA A 159 5.05 19.55 -7.75
CA ALA A 159 3.69 19.95 -7.43
C ALA A 159 3.07 18.96 -6.42
N TYR A 160 2.19 19.45 -5.55
CA TYR A 160 1.51 18.55 -4.61
C TYR A 160 0.45 17.69 -5.31
N SER A 161 0.53 16.38 -5.11
CA SER A 161 -0.48 15.39 -5.50
C SER A 161 -0.77 14.46 -4.32
N GLU A 162 -2.04 14.34 -3.92
CA GLU A 162 -2.41 13.42 -2.82
C GLU A 162 -2.22 11.95 -3.23
N ASP A 163 -2.37 11.62 -4.52
CA ASP A 163 -2.14 10.27 -5.04
C ASP A 163 -0.65 9.90 -4.98
N GLU A 164 0.26 10.85 -5.24
CA GLU A 164 1.71 10.64 -5.11
C GLU A 164 2.11 10.47 -3.64
N VAL A 165 1.54 11.29 -2.73
CA VAL A 165 1.78 11.15 -1.29
C VAL A 165 1.23 9.81 -0.78
N PHE A 166 0.09 9.36 -1.28
CA PHE A 166 -0.44 8.03 -0.94
C PHE A 166 0.43 6.91 -1.48
N GLN A 167 0.94 7.03 -2.72
CA GLN A 167 1.88 6.07 -3.29
C GLN A 167 3.15 5.94 -2.43
N ASP A 168 3.75 7.05 -2.01
CA ASP A 168 4.91 7.04 -1.11
C ASP A 168 4.61 6.28 0.19
N GLU A 169 3.44 6.53 0.78
CA GLU A 169 3.01 5.86 2.01
C GLU A 169 2.74 4.36 1.77
N LEU A 170 2.19 3.98 0.61
CA LEU A 170 1.96 2.61 0.22
C LEU A 170 3.27 1.83 0.04
N LEU A 171 4.27 2.43 -0.59
CA LEU A 171 5.61 1.86 -0.76
C LEU A 171 6.34 1.72 0.59
N ARG A 172 6.22 2.73 1.45
CA ARG A 172 6.72 2.68 2.84
C ARG A 172 6.06 1.55 3.62
N ALA A 173 4.74 1.37 3.52
CA ALA A 173 4.02 0.30 4.20
C ALA A 173 4.45 -1.08 3.70
N LEU A 174 4.63 -1.27 2.39
CA LEU A 174 5.19 -2.51 1.82
C LEU A 174 6.58 -2.80 2.41
N THR A 175 7.44 -1.79 2.47
CA THR A 175 8.78 -1.88 3.08
C THR A 175 8.68 -2.36 4.54
N LEU A 176 7.84 -1.72 5.36
CA LEU A 176 7.66 -2.09 6.76
C LEU A 176 7.10 -3.52 6.90
N VAL A 177 6.18 -3.93 6.03
CA VAL A 177 5.62 -5.29 5.99
C VAL A 177 6.71 -6.34 5.76
N PHE A 178 7.63 -6.09 4.82
CA PHE A 178 8.77 -6.97 4.57
C PHE A 178 9.77 -6.96 5.72
N GLN A 179 9.99 -5.82 6.39
CA GLN A 179 10.83 -5.72 7.58
C GLN A 179 10.27 -6.55 8.74
N VAL A 180 8.95 -6.48 8.98
CA VAL A 180 8.28 -7.26 10.01
C VAL A 180 8.36 -8.77 9.72
N ASP A 181 8.15 -9.16 8.46
CA ASP A 181 8.07 -10.58 8.10
C ASP A 181 9.44 -11.21 7.82
N PHE A 182 10.44 -10.45 7.36
CA PHE A 182 11.74 -10.96 6.92
C PHE A 182 12.93 -10.18 7.46
N GLY A 183 12.77 -9.33 8.48
CA GLY A 183 13.86 -8.50 9.00
C GLY A 183 15.13 -9.27 9.39
N ASP A 184 14.97 -10.54 9.76
CA ASP A 184 16.06 -11.47 10.04
C ASP A 184 16.93 -11.82 8.82
N ILE A 185 16.36 -11.81 7.62
CA ILE A 185 17.06 -12.18 6.39
C ILE A 185 17.17 -11.05 5.35
N TRP A 186 16.34 -10.02 5.43
CA TRP A 186 16.25 -8.91 4.46
C TRP A 186 17.07 -7.68 4.87
N GLY A 187 17.11 -7.35 6.18
CA GLY A 187 17.73 -6.13 6.72
C GLY A 187 19.26 -6.03 6.59
N GLN A 188 19.95 -7.07 6.12
CA GLN A 188 21.39 -7.04 5.83
C GLN A 188 21.73 -6.57 4.41
N SER A 189 20.73 -6.23 3.58
CA SER A 189 20.92 -5.88 2.16
C SER A 189 20.86 -4.38 1.83
N LEU A 190 20.40 -3.53 2.75
CA LEU A 190 20.29 -2.07 2.52
C LEU A 190 21.47 -1.28 3.11
N ALA A 191 22.46 -1.98 3.68
CA ALA A 191 23.76 -1.42 4.06
C ALA A 191 24.82 -1.93 3.07
N GLY A 192 24.82 -1.37 1.86
CA GLY A 192 25.77 -1.68 0.80
C GLY A 192 25.91 -0.51 -0.15
#